data_AF-A0A838HG32-F1
#
_entry.id   AF-A0A838HG32-F1
#
_cell.length_a   1.000
_cell.length_b   1.000
_cell.length_c   1.000
_cell.angle_alpha   90.00
_cell.angle_beta   90.00
_cell.angle_gamma   90.00
#
_symmetry.space_group_name_H-M   'P 1'
#
loop_
_entity.id
_entity.type
_entity.pdbx_description
1 polymer ?
#
loop_
_entity_poly.entity_id
_entity_poly.type
_entity_poly.pdbx_seq_one_letter_code
_entity_poly.pdbx_strand_id
1 'polypeptide(L)'
;MPDLPLLAISWPGIAFCMIVAGLLINLSVTLFLHRGMTHGGVTFHPLVAVPMRTIIWACTGMKTKEWVATHRKHHAFSDREGDPHSPLQEGLAAILLGNVFYYRKATRDTAMLEKYGKGTPNDWLERNVYTRLGGFGLLITLALFVLLFGPAKGTVVW
;
A
#
# COMPACT_ATOMS: atom_id res chain seq x y z
N MET A 1 -11.52 15.22 -31.51
CA MET A 1 -10.05 15.13 -31.60
C MET A 1 -9.68 13.80 -30.97
N PRO A 2 -8.84 12.92 -31.54
CA PRO A 2 -8.45 11.75 -30.77
C PRO A 2 -7.58 12.28 -29.62
N ASP A 3 -8.03 12.09 -28.39
CA ASP A 3 -7.35 12.56 -27.19
C ASP A 3 -5.96 11.90 -27.13
N LEU A 4 -4.96 12.60 -27.64
CA LEU A 4 -3.57 12.15 -27.58
C LEU A 4 -3.14 12.14 -26.11
N PRO A 5 -2.44 11.08 -25.66
CA PRO A 5 -1.93 11.02 -24.30
C PRO A 5 -1.03 12.23 -24.00
N LEU A 6 -1.05 12.72 -22.76
CA LEU A 6 -0.18 13.85 -22.36
C LEU A 6 1.30 13.52 -22.59
N LEU A 7 1.68 12.24 -22.48
CA LEU A 7 2.99 11.74 -22.82
C LEU A 7 2.87 10.80 -24.03
N ALA A 8 3.47 11.19 -25.16
CA ALA A 8 3.67 10.31 -26.31
C ALA A 8 4.79 9.28 -26.04
N ILE A 9 4.70 8.57 -24.91
CA ILE A 9 5.74 7.67 -24.41
C ILE A 9 5.61 6.27 -25.04
N SER A 10 6.76 5.67 -25.35
CA SER A 10 6.86 4.31 -25.86
C SER A 10 6.70 3.26 -24.75
N TRP A 11 6.42 2.01 -25.12
CA TRP A 11 6.32 0.91 -24.15
C TRP A 11 7.57 0.73 -23.26
N PRO A 12 8.81 0.81 -23.79
CA PRO A 12 10.00 0.81 -22.95
C PRO A 12 10.05 1.96 -21.94
N GLY A 13 9.61 3.16 -22.35
CA GLY A 13 9.53 4.31 -21.45
C GLY A 13 8.52 4.10 -20.32
N ILE A 14 7.35 3.53 -20.63
CA ILE A 14 6.36 3.14 -19.62
C ILE A 14 6.94 2.10 -18.67
N ALA A 15 7.60 1.06 -19.19
CA ALA A 15 8.21 0.03 -18.36
C ALA A 15 9.24 0.62 -17.37
N PHE A 16 10.06 1.57 -17.83
CA PHE A 16 10.99 2.30 -16.97
C PHE A 16 10.26 3.07 -15.87
N CYS A 17 9.20 3.83 -16.21
CA CYS A 17 8.38 4.53 -15.23
C CYS A 17 7.78 3.58 -14.19
N MET A 18 7.32 2.39 -14.61
CA MET A 18 6.75 1.39 -13.71
C MET A 18 7.78 0.76 -12.78
N ILE A 19 9.01 0.53 -13.25
CA ILE A 19 10.11 0.07 -12.41
C ILE A 19 10.42 1.12 -11.33
N VAL A 20 10.54 2.38 -11.71
CA VAL A 20 10.80 3.48 -10.76
C VAL A 20 9.66 3.60 -9.76
N ALA A 21 8.40 3.57 -10.20
CA ALA A 21 7.23 3.61 -9.32
C ALA A 21 7.22 2.40 -8.36
N GLY A 22 7.48 1.20 -8.86
CA GLY A 22 7.58 -0.02 -8.05
C GLY A 22 8.66 0.06 -6.98
N LEU A 23 9.83 0.63 -7.31
CA LEU A 23 10.90 0.88 -6.34
C LEU A 23 10.46 1.87 -5.26
N LEU A 24 9.80 2.97 -5.63
CA LEU A 24 9.31 3.97 -4.67
C LEU A 24 8.24 3.41 -3.73
N ILE A 25 7.33 2.57 -4.24
CA ILE A 25 6.32 1.87 -3.42
C ILE A 25 7.02 0.92 -2.44
N ASN A 26 7.95 0.09 -2.92
CA ASN A 26 8.70 -0.85 -2.07
C ASN A 26 9.51 -0.14 -1.00
N LEU A 27 10.19 0.96 -1.35
CA LEU A 27 10.92 1.79 -0.38
C LEU A 27 9.96 2.40 0.65
N SER A 28 8.80 2.89 0.23
CA SER A 28 7.81 3.46 1.15
C SER A 28 7.28 2.41 2.14
N VAL A 29 6.92 1.21 1.66
CA VAL A 29 6.48 0.12 2.55
C VAL A 29 7.60 -0.31 3.49
N THR A 30 8.81 -0.54 2.96
CA THR A 30 9.94 -1.05 3.73
C THR A 30 10.43 -0.05 4.78
N LEU A 31 10.56 1.23 4.41
CA LEU A 31 11.09 2.26 5.30
C LEU A 31 10.00 2.77 6.23
N PHE A 32 8.90 3.28 5.68
CA PHE A 32 7.86 3.93 6.49
C PHE A 32 6.99 2.92 7.25
N LEU A 33 6.31 1.99 6.57
CA LEU A 33 5.39 1.07 7.26
C LEU A 33 6.15 0.06 8.12
N HIS A 34 7.15 -0.62 7.56
CA HIS A 34 7.83 -1.72 8.23
C HIS A 34 8.84 -1.23 9.28
N ARG A 35 9.90 -0.54 8.89
CA ARG A 35 10.96 -0.14 9.83
C ARG A 35 10.53 0.99 10.76
N GLY A 36 9.81 1.99 10.23
CA GLY A 36 9.34 3.14 11.00
C GLY A 36 8.14 2.80 11.87
N MET A 37 6.97 2.62 11.26
CA MET A 37 5.71 2.53 12.00
C MET A 37 5.54 1.23 12.76
N THR A 38 5.93 0.09 12.19
CA THR A 38 5.80 -1.20 12.89
C THR A 38 6.86 -1.37 13.96
N HIS A 39 8.14 -1.21 13.61
CA HIS A 39 9.27 -1.57 14.48
C HIS A 39 9.92 -0.40 15.23
N GLY A 40 9.56 0.84 14.92
CA GLY A 40 10.13 2.02 15.59
C GLY A 40 11.64 2.22 15.35
N GLY A 41 12.21 1.56 14.33
CA GLY A 41 13.64 1.58 14.05
C GLY A 41 14.14 2.89 13.43
N VAL A 42 13.24 3.70 12.87
CA VAL A 42 13.52 5.05 12.35
C VAL A 42 12.32 5.96 12.58
N THR A 43 12.58 7.20 13.00
CA THR A 43 11.60 8.29 12.98
C THR A 43 11.86 9.20 11.78
N PHE A 44 10.86 9.39 10.93
CA PHE A 44 10.99 10.21 9.72
C PHE A 44 10.48 11.63 9.94
N HIS A 45 11.19 12.61 9.39
CA HIS A 45 10.68 13.97 9.28
C HIS A 45 9.42 14.00 8.39
N PRO A 46 8.40 14.84 8.66
CA PRO A 46 7.17 14.90 7.84
C PRO A 46 7.39 15.08 6.34
N LEU A 47 8.44 15.82 5.94
CA LEU A 47 8.81 16.01 4.53
C LEU A 47 9.16 14.71 3.80
N VAL A 48 9.53 13.66 4.54
CA VAL A 48 9.81 12.32 4.00
C VAL A 48 8.62 11.39 4.24
N ALA A 49 8.01 11.46 5.43
CA ALA A 49 6.91 10.59 5.81
C ALA A 49 5.64 10.83 4.98
N VAL A 50 5.29 12.09 4.71
CA VAL A 50 4.06 12.43 3.96
C VAL A 50 4.11 11.88 2.54
N PRO A 51 5.16 12.10 1.72
CA PRO A 51 5.27 11.48 0.40
C PRO A 51 5.16 9.95 0.42
N MET A 52 5.85 9.27 1.35
CA MET A 52 5.76 7.81 1.47
C MET A 52 4.34 7.34 1.76
N ARG A 53 3.64 8.01 2.70
CA ARG A 53 2.23 7.74 3.02
C ARG A 53 1.32 7.96 1.81
N THR A 54 1.53 9.04 1.07
CA THR A 54 0.74 9.34 -0.13
C THR A 54 0.95 8.29 -1.22
N ILE A 55 2.20 7.86 -1.46
CA ILE A 55 2.53 6.80 -2.43
C ILE A 55 1.83 5.49 -2.05
N ILE A 56 1.93 5.09 -0.79
CA ILE A 56 1.26 3.88 -0.28
C ILE A 56 -0.24 3.96 -0.53
N TRP A 57 -0.87 5.05 -0.08
CA TRP A 57 -2.31 5.23 -0.23
C TRP A 57 -2.76 5.24 -1.69
N ALA A 58 -2.06 6.00 -2.54
CA ALA A 58 -2.42 6.17 -3.95
C ALA A 58 -2.25 4.86 -4.76
N CYS A 59 -1.18 4.11 -4.50
CA CYS A 59 -0.83 2.96 -5.33
C CYS A 59 -1.31 1.62 -4.78
N THR A 60 -1.65 1.53 -3.49
CA THR A 60 -2.01 0.25 -2.85
C THR A 60 -3.33 0.30 -2.09
N GLY A 61 -3.84 1.50 -1.79
CA GLY A 61 -5.03 1.69 -0.95
C GLY A 61 -4.85 1.26 0.52
N MET A 62 -3.63 0.88 0.93
CA MET A 62 -3.36 0.43 2.29
C MET A 62 -3.40 1.59 3.29
N LYS A 63 -3.96 1.33 4.47
CA LYS A 63 -3.95 2.26 5.60
C LYS A 63 -2.85 1.90 6.58
N THR A 64 -2.21 2.91 7.15
CA THR A 64 -1.06 2.71 8.04
C THR A 64 -1.41 1.80 9.24
N LYS A 65 -2.53 2.09 9.92
CA LYS A 65 -2.98 1.33 11.10
C LYS A 65 -3.26 -0.14 10.77
N GLU A 66 -3.94 -0.39 9.65
CA GLU A 66 -4.30 -1.73 9.21
C GLU A 66 -3.08 -2.59 8.87
N TRP A 67 -2.12 -2.01 8.15
CA TRP A 67 -0.89 -2.70 7.79
C TRP A 67 -0.02 -3.00 9.02
N VAL A 68 0.21 -2.00 9.87
CA VAL A 68 1.02 -2.14 11.09
C VAL A 68 0.42 -3.17 12.03
N ALA A 69 -0.90 -3.16 12.21
CA ALA A 69 -1.58 -4.11 13.09
C ALA A 69 -1.44 -5.55 12.57
N THR A 70 -1.69 -5.76 11.27
CA THR A 70 -1.52 -7.06 10.60
C THR A 70 -0.08 -7.56 10.73
N HIS A 71 0.90 -6.71 10.42
CA HIS A 71 2.33 -7.06 10.45
C HIS A 71 2.83 -7.39 11.86
N ARG A 72 2.40 -6.61 12.87
CA ARG A 72 2.73 -6.90 14.28
C ARG A 72 2.06 -8.18 14.77
N LYS A 73 0.82 -8.48 14.34
CA LYS A 73 0.17 -9.75 14.67
C LYS A 73 0.91 -10.92 14.02
N HIS A 74 1.34 -10.78 12.77
CA HIS A 74 2.19 -11.78 12.11
C HIS A 74 3.47 -12.02 12.90
N HIS A 75 4.25 -11.00 13.26
CA HIS A 75 5.43 -11.22 14.11
C HIS A 75 5.10 -11.86 15.46
N ALA A 76 3.99 -11.45 16.08
CA ALA A 76 3.56 -12.04 17.34
C ALA A 76 3.12 -13.50 17.19
N PHE A 77 2.66 -13.94 16.03
CA PHE A 77 2.13 -15.27 15.80
C PHE A 77 2.73 -15.98 14.59
N SER A 78 3.98 -15.69 14.26
CA SER A 78 4.59 -16.17 13.01
C SER A 78 4.48 -17.68 12.90
N ASP A 79 3.82 -18.13 11.84
CA ASP A 79 3.62 -19.54 11.51
C ASP A 79 2.97 -20.39 12.62
N ARG A 80 2.16 -19.75 13.47
CA ARG A 80 1.32 -20.41 14.47
C ARG A 80 -0.10 -19.90 14.44
N GLU A 81 -1.00 -20.60 15.12
CA GLU A 81 -2.41 -20.22 15.21
C GLU A 81 -2.55 -18.74 15.58
N GLY A 82 -3.34 -18.01 14.77
CA GLY A 82 -3.56 -16.57 14.93
C GLY A 82 -2.71 -15.67 14.01
N ASP A 83 -1.72 -16.21 13.28
CA ASP A 83 -1.04 -15.50 12.19
C ASP A 83 -2.06 -15.07 11.13
N PRO A 84 -2.14 -13.79 10.74
CA PRO A 84 -3.07 -13.35 9.71
C PRO A 84 -2.76 -13.91 8.31
N HIS A 85 -1.55 -14.40 8.05
CA HIS A 85 -1.12 -14.83 6.72
C HIS A 85 0.05 -15.84 6.73
N SER A 86 -0.01 -16.84 7.61
CA SER A 86 1.01 -17.89 7.70
C SER A 86 1.02 -18.80 6.45
N PRO A 87 2.15 -18.90 5.73
CA PRO A 87 2.31 -19.88 4.65
C PRO A 87 2.27 -21.33 5.13
N LEU A 88 2.63 -21.59 6.40
CA LEU A 88 2.58 -22.93 6.98
C LEU A 88 1.14 -23.42 7.19
N GLN A 89 0.24 -22.53 7.63
CA GLN A 89 -1.16 -22.88 7.88
C GLN A 89 -2.03 -22.79 6.63
N GLU A 90 -1.83 -21.75 5.81
CA GLU A 90 -2.69 -21.45 4.66
C GLU A 90 -2.14 -22.03 3.35
N GLY A 91 -0.85 -22.37 3.31
CA GLY A 91 -0.14 -22.81 2.12
C GLY A 91 0.50 -21.66 1.33
N LEU A 92 1.68 -21.91 0.78
CA LEU A 92 2.48 -20.90 0.07
C LEU A 92 1.72 -20.25 -1.10
N ALA A 93 1.04 -21.04 -1.93
CA ALA A 93 0.30 -20.52 -3.09
C ALA A 93 -0.87 -19.60 -2.67
N ALA A 94 -1.55 -19.95 -1.56
CA ALA A 94 -2.65 -19.15 -1.04
C ALA A 94 -2.15 -17.78 -0.56
N ILE A 95 -1.00 -17.73 0.11
CA ILE A 95 -0.40 -16.46 0.51
C ILE A 95 0.12 -15.69 -0.70
N LEU A 96 0.92 -16.30 -1.59
CA LEU A 96 1.50 -15.57 -2.73
C LEU A 96 0.46 -14.96 -3.69
N LEU A 97 -0.62 -15.69 -3.97
CA LEU A 97 -1.63 -15.26 -4.94
C LEU A 97 -2.85 -14.59 -4.28
N GLY A 98 -3.06 -14.83 -2.98
CA GLY A 98 -4.27 -14.47 -2.26
C GLY A 98 -4.07 -13.60 -1.02
N ASN A 99 -2.84 -13.12 -0.73
CA ASN A 99 -2.54 -12.33 0.48
C ASN A 99 -3.53 -11.17 0.72
N VAL A 100 -4.07 -10.56 -0.34
CA VAL A 100 -5.06 -9.48 -0.23
C VAL A 100 -6.33 -9.93 0.51
N PHE A 101 -6.78 -11.17 0.34
CA PHE A 101 -7.97 -11.69 1.03
C PHE A 101 -7.69 -11.92 2.51
N TYR A 102 -6.52 -12.47 2.84
CA TYR A 102 -6.05 -12.66 4.22
C TYR A 102 -5.88 -11.34 4.95
N TYR A 103 -5.25 -10.36 4.30
CA TYR A 103 -5.14 -8.99 4.80
C TYR A 103 -6.53 -8.37 5.06
N ARG A 104 -7.46 -8.46 4.09
CA ARG A 104 -8.83 -7.93 4.26
C ARG A 104 -9.61 -8.65 5.36
N LYS A 105 -9.39 -9.95 5.55
CA LYS A 105 -9.97 -10.72 6.67
C LYS A 105 -9.43 -10.22 8.00
N ALA A 106 -8.12 -10.07 8.12
CA ALA A 106 -7.46 -9.61 9.35
C ALA A 106 -7.90 -8.19 9.75
N THR A 107 -8.01 -7.27 8.79
CA THR A 107 -8.36 -5.87 9.03
C THR A 107 -9.83 -5.62 9.41
N ARG A 108 -10.70 -6.65 9.34
CA ARG A 108 -12.07 -6.58 9.86
C ARG A 108 -12.14 -6.74 11.38
N ASP A 109 -11.09 -7.28 12.01
CA ASP A 109 -11.00 -7.45 13.46
C ASP A 109 -10.58 -6.13 14.13
N THR A 110 -11.56 -5.37 14.61
CA THR A 110 -11.34 -4.05 15.24
C THR A 110 -10.54 -4.16 16.53
N ALA A 111 -10.71 -5.22 17.31
CA ALA A 111 -9.95 -5.45 18.54
C ALA A 111 -8.45 -5.68 18.23
N MET A 112 -8.16 -6.42 17.15
CA MET A 112 -6.79 -6.57 16.63
C MET A 112 -6.20 -5.22 16.19
N LEU A 113 -6.97 -4.42 15.45
CA LEU A 113 -6.54 -3.08 15.02
C LEU A 113 -6.26 -2.15 16.21
N GLU A 114 -7.09 -2.20 17.26
CA GLU A 114 -6.89 -1.42 18.47
C GLU A 114 -5.69 -1.88 19.29
N LYS A 115 -5.45 -3.19 19.36
CA LYS A 115 -4.33 -3.77 20.10
C LYS A 115 -3.00 -3.55 19.40
N TYR A 116 -2.89 -3.95 18.12
CA TYR A 116 -1.63 -3.98 17.38
C TYR A 116 -1.37 -2.71 16.58
N GLY A 117 -2.39 -1.92 16.23
CA GLY A 117 -2.25 -0.68 15.46
C GLY A 117 -1.85 0.56 16.28
N LYS A 118 -1.51 0.42 17.56
CA LYS A 118 -1.16 1.55 18.44
C LYS A 118 0.10 2.28 17.96
N GLY A 119 0.14 3.59 18.22
CA GLY A 119 1.28 4.44 17.84
C GLY A 119 1.37 4.77 16.35
N THR A 120 0.36 4.41 15.56
CA THR A 120 0.26 4.84 14.17
C THR A 120 -0.27 6.28 14.06
N PRO A 121 0.01 6.98 12.94
CA PRO A 121 -0.45 8.36 12.76
C PRO A 121 -1.96 8.46 12.92
N ASN A 122 -2.41 9.56 13.51
CA ASN A 122 -3.81 9.92 13.59
C ASN A 122 -3.98 11.42 13.32
N ASP A 123 -3.16 11.98 12.43
CA ASP A 123 -3.20 13.38 12.03
C ASP A 123 -4.35 13.68 11.06
N TRP A 124 -4.47 14.94 10.63
CA TRP A 124 -5.55 15.36 9.72
C TRP A 124 -5.53 14.58 8.40
N LEU A 125 -4.34 14.32 7.83
CA LEU A 125 -4.20 13.58 6.58
C LEU A 125 -4.66 12.14 6.75
N GLU A 126 -4.26 11.48 7.84
CA GLU A 126 -4.70 10.12 8.12
C GLU A 126 -6.22 10.03 8.21
N ARG A 127 -6.85 10.93 8.96
CA ARG A 127 -8.30 10.87 9.21
C ARG A 127 -9.13 11.24 7.99
N ASN A 128 -8.74 12.30 7.28
CA ASN A 128 -9.59 12.90 6.24
C ASN A 128 -9.24 12.46 4.83
N VAL A 129 -8.01 12.00 4.59
CA VAL A 129 -7.54 11.55 3.28
C VAL A 129 -7.32 10.05 3.31
N TYR A 130 -6.30 9.58 4.01
CA TYR A 130 -5.84 8.20 3.83
C TYR A 130 -6.83 7.15 4.35
N THR A 131 -7.45 7.38 5.51
CA THR A 131 -8.43 6.46 6.09
C THR A 131 -9.80 6.63 5.44
N ARG A 132 -10.30 7.86 5.36
CA ARG A 132 -11.64 8.15 4.83
C ARG A 132 -11.76 7.82 3.35
N LEU A 133 -10.72 8.09 2.57
CA LEU A 133 -10.69 7.92 1.12
C LEU A 133 -9.77 6.76 0.72
N GLY A 134 -9.67 5.70 1.53
CA GLY A 134 -8.70 4.61 1.35
C GLY A 134 -8.65 4.01 -0.06
N GLY A 135 -9.80 3.71 -0.66
CA GLY A 135 -9.86 3.19 -2.04
C GLY A 135 -9.77 4.25 -3.14
N PHE A 136 -9.93 5.53 -2.80
CA PHE A 136 -9.96 6.61 -3.79
C PHE A 136 -8.58 6.90 -4.38
N GLY A 137 -7.51 6.65 -3.61
CA GLY A 137 -6.13 6.77 -4.11
C GLY A 137 -5.89 5.94 -5.36
N LEU A 138 -6.43 4.72 -5.40
CA LEU A 138 -6.34 3.83 -6.57
C LEU A 138 -7.03 4.43 -7.80
N LEU A 139 -8.19 5.06 -7.61
CA LEU A 139 -8.94 5.73 -8.69
C LEU A 139 -8.20 6.97 -9.21
N ILE A 140 -7.57 7.74 -8.33
CA ILE A 140 -6.71 8.86 -8.73
C ILE A 140 -5.54 8.35 -9.58
N THR A 141 -4.88 7.27 -9.13
CA THR A 141 -3.75 6.69 -9.88
C THR A 141 -4.20 6.17 -11.25
N LEU A 142 -5.38 5.54 -11.35
CA LEU A 142 -5.96 5.12 -12.63
C LEU A 142 -6.19 6.32 -13.56
N ALA A 143 -6.85 7.36 -13.05
CA ALA A 143 -7.12 8.57 -13.82
C ALA A 143 -5.81 9.22 -14.32
N LEU A 144 -4.79 9.29 -13.46
CA LEU A 144 -3.47 9.80 -13.85
C LEU A 144 -2.83 8.94 -14.94
N PHE A 145 -2.91 7.62 -14.86
CA PHE A 145 -2.32 6.73 -15.87
C PHE A 145 -3.05 6.87 -17.22
N VAL A 146 -4.37 6.97 -17.20
CA VAL A 146 -5.18 7.21 -18.41
C VAL A 146 -4.86 8.58 -19.02
N LEU A 147 -4.69 9.63 -18.21
CA LEU A 147 -4.32 10.96 -18.71
C LEU A 147 -2.90 11.00 -19.29
N LEU A 148 -1.94 10.36 -18.61
CA LEU A 148 -0.53 10.39 -18.99
C LEU A 148 -0.24 9.49 -20.19
N PHE A 149 -0.78 8.27 -20.22
CA PHE A 149 -0.44 7.24 -21.22
C PHE A 149 -1.55 6.99 -22.24
N GLY A 150 -2.72 7.60 -22.04
CA GLY A 150 -3.90 7.44 -22.87
C GLY A 150 -4.79 6.30 -22.38
N PRO A 151 -6.07 6.23 -22.80
CA PRO A 151 -7.03 5.27 -22.26
C PRO A 151 -6.60 3.81 -22.37
N ALA A 152 -6.05 3.40 -23.51
CA ALA A 152 -5.62 2.02 -23.72
C ALA A 152 -4.40 1.65 -22.85
N LYS A 153 -3.28 2.37 -23.02
CA LYS A 153 -2.05 2.05 -22.28
C LYS A 153 -2.19 2.30 -20.79
N GLY A 154 -2.84 3.40 -20.40
CA GLY A 154 -3.04 3.78 -19.00
C GLY A 154 -3.86 2.75 -18.24
N THR A 155 -4.94 2.24 -18.82
CA THR A 155 -5.77 1.21 -18.17
C THR A 155 -5.06 -0.14 -18.08
N VAL A 156 -4.24 -0.51 -19.06
CA VAL A 156 -3.49 -1.79 -19.05
C VAL A 156 -2.36 -1.79 -18.04
N VAL A 157 -1.76 -0.63 -17.80
CA VAL A 157 -0.57 -0.49 -16.95
C VAL A 157 -0.93 -0.23 -15.48
N TRP A 158 -2.12 0.32 -15.21
CA TRP A 158 -2.68 0.47 -13.87
C TRP A 158 -3.17 -0.88 -13.32
#